data_AF-A0A7K4D0Y3-F1
#
_entry.id   AF-A0A7K4D0Y3-F1
#
_cell.length_a   1.000
_cell.length_b   1.000
_cell.length_c   1.000
_cell.angle_alpha   90.00
_cell.angle_beta   90.00
_cell.angle_gamma   90.00
#
_symmetry.space_group_name_H-M   'P 1'
#
loop_
_entity.id
_entity.type
_entity.pdbx_description
1 polymer ?
#
loop_
_entity_poly.entity_id
_entity_poly.type
_entity_poly.pdbx_seq_one_letter_code
_entity_poly.pdbx_strand_id
1 'polypeptide(L)' 'MVKKTSIQNGVKCKRCGTYRGVIRSYGIDICRRCFRDVGNDLHFKKLS' A
#
# COMPACT_ATOMS: atom_id res chain seq x y z
N MET A 1 16.02 -16.39 6.94
CA MET A 1 15.00 -15.32 7.09
C MET A 1 13.67 -15.88 6.59
N VAL A 2 12.69 -16.03 7.48
CA VAL A 2 11.53 -16.92 7.30
C VAL A 2 10.66 -16.53 6.09
N LYS A 3 10.66 -17.46 5.12
CA LYS A 3 9.69 -17.80 4.07
C LYS A 3 8.33 -17.08 4.15
N LYS A 4 7.87 -16.49 3.04
CA LYS A 4 6.44 -16.48 2.67
C LYS A 4 6.29 -16.72 1.16
N THR A 5 6.59 -17.95 0.76
CA THR A 5 5.94 -18.61 -0.37
C THR A 5 4.43 -18.62 -0.13
N SER A 6 3.73 -17.68 -0.75
CA SER A 6 2.29 -17.77 -0.97
C SER A 6 2.06 -17.05 -2.28
N ILE A 7 1.74 -17.82 -3.32
CA ILE A 7 1.28 -17.31 -4.60
C ILE A 7 -0.02 -16.54 -4.31
N GLN A 8 0.10 -15.24 -4.09
CA GLN A 8 -1.03 -14.34 -3.90
C GLN A 8 -1.22 -13.64 -5.23
N ASN A 9 -2.15 -14.14 -6.05
CA ASN A 9 -2.61 -13.51 -7.30
C ASN A 9 -3.38 -12.22 -6.98
N GLY A 10 -2.67 -11.21 -6.51
CA GLY A 10 -3.25 -9.92 -6.12
C GLY A 10 -2.22 -8.80 -6.26
N VAL A 11 -2.70 -7.57 -6.34
CA VAL A 11 -1.80 -6.41 -6.46
C VAL A 11 -0.95 -6.28 -5.21
N LYS A 12 0.37 -6.32 -5.39
CA LYS A 12 1.34 -6.05 -4.31
C LYS A 12 1.48 -4.55 -4.11
N CYS A 13 1.68 -4.14 -2.86
CA CYS A 13 2.06 -2.77 -2.57
C CYS A 13 3.37 -2.44 -3.30
N LYS A 14 3.38 -1.33 -4.04
CA LYS A 14 4.57 -0.84 -4.78
C LYS A 14 5.76 -0.53 -3.87
N ARG A 15 5.54 -0.20 -2.60
CA ARG A 15 6.57 0.20 -1.63
C ARG A 15 7.05 -0.95 -0.73
N CYS A 16 6.08 -1.64 -0.12
CA CYS A 16 6.34 -2.63 0.94
C CYS A 16 6.27 -4.08 0.46
N GLY A 17 5.83 -4.35 -0.79
CA GLY A 17 5.70 -5.70 -1.34
C GLY A 17 4.62 -6.58 -0.69
N THR A 18 3.88 -6.05 0.30
CA THR A 18 2.79 -6.78 0.94
C THR A 18 1.54 -6.82 0.06
N TYR A 19 0.74 -7.86 0.23
CA TYR A 19 -0.58 -8.01 -0.38
C TYR A 19 -1.71 -7.62 0.59
N ARG A 20 -1.38 -7.38 1.87
CA ARG A 20 -2.36 -7.11 2.92
C ARG A 20 -2.69 -5.62 3.00
N GLY A 21 -3.97 -5.28 2.78
CA GLY A 21 -4.47 -3.92 2.95
C GLY A 21 -3.86 -2.92 1.97
N VAL A 22 -3.70 -3.34 0.71
CA VAL A 22 -3.29 -2.48 -0.41
C VAL A 22 -4.47 -1.64 -0.86
N ILE A 23 -4.31 -0.33 -0.82
CA ILE A 23 -5.26 0.65 -1.34
C ILE A 23 -5.06 0.69 -2.86
N ARG A 24 -6.10 0.28 -3.58
CA ARG A 24 -6.12 0.24 -5.05
C ARG A 24 -6.86 1.44 -5.67
N SER A 25 -7.46 2.29 -4.81
CA SER A 25 -8.14 3.50 -5.24
C SER A 25 -7.16 4.46 -5.91
N TYR A 26 -7.63 5.14 -6.96
CA TYR A 26 -6.87 6.15 -7.72
C TYR A 26 -5.53 5.64 -8.32
N GLY A 27 -5.34 4.33 -8.49
CA GLY A 27 -4.13 3.76 -9.10
C GLY A 27 -2.87 3.80 -8.21
N ILE A 28 -3.04 4.02 -6.90
CA ILE A 28 -1.93 4.24 -5.98
C ILE A 28 -1.21 2.92 -5.67
N ASP A 29 -1.95 1.81 -5.50
CA ASP A 29 -1.43 0.45 -5.22
C ASP A 29 -0.43 0.40 -4.05
N ILE A 30 -0.77 1.06 -2.94
CA ILE A 30 0.08 1.16 -1.75
C ILE A 30 -0.64 0.61 -0.52
N CYS A 31 0.10 -0.08 0.36
CA CYS A 31 -0.41 -0.59 1.63
C CYS A 31 -0.80 0.56 2.56
N ARG A 32 -1.91 0.45 3.32
CA ARG A 32 -2.39 1.52 4.24
C ARG A 32 -1.33 2.09 5.19
N ARG A 33 -0.31 1.29 5.53
CA ARG A 33 0.85 1.71 6.33
C ARG A 33 1.71 2.71 5.57
N CYS A 34 2.10 2.35 4.35
CA CYS A 34 2.87 3.22 3.47
C CYS A 34 2.07 4.42 2.97
N PHE A 35 0.74 4.33 2.90
CA PHE A 35 -0.10 5.47 2.52
C PHE A 35 -0.02 6.64 3.53
N ARG A 36 0.28 6.38 4.81
CA ARG A 36 0.50 7.46 5.79
C ARG A 36 1.71 8.33 5.47
N ASP A 37 2.80 7.72 5.04
CA ASP A 37 4.00 8.45 4.64
C ASP A 37 3.75 9.24 3.35
N VAL A 38 3.16 8.59 2.32
CA VAL A 38 2.94 9.23 1.01
C VAL A 38 1.80 10.25 1.05
N GLY A 39 0.83 10.08 1.95
CA GLY A 39 -0.31 10.99 2.10
C GLY A 39 0.10 12.41 2.52
N ASN A 40 1.22 12.55 3.23
CA ASN A 40 1.77 13.84 3.60
C ASN A 40 2.33 14.59 2.38
N ASP A 41 3.00 13.88 1.46
CA ASP A 41 3.55 14.45 0.22
C ASP A 41 2.46 14.72 -0.84
N LEU A 42 1.44 13.86 -0.91
CA LEU A 42 0.37 13.91 -1.91
C LEU A 42 -0.66 15.03 -1.67
N HIS A 43 -0.39 15.98 -0.76
CA HIS A 43 -1.30 17.10 -0.45
C HIS A 43 -2.73 16.65 -0.13
N PHE A 44 -2.92 15.43 0.39
CA PHE A 44 -4.21 14.99 0.91
C PHE A 44 -4.49 15.78 2.19
N LYS A 45 -5.12 16.96 2.03
CA LYS A 45 -5.66 17.70 3.17
C LYS A 45 -6.72 16.83 3.82
N LYS A 46 -6.52 16.52 5.10
CA LYS A 46 -7.55 15.93 5.94
C LYS A 46 -8.71 16.94 6.01
N LEU A 47 -9.76 16.72 5.23
CA LEU A 47 -11.01 17.45 5.41
C LEU A 47 -11.61 16.94 6.73
N SER A 48 -11.74 17.84 7.72
CA SER A 48 -12.24 17.51 9.05
C SER A 48 -13.73 17.75 9.17
#